data_AF-A0A2U2C8G9-F1
#
_entry.id   AF-A0A2U2C8G9-F1
#
_cell.length_a   1.000
_cell.length_b   1.000
_cell.length_c   1.000
_cell.angle_alpha   90.00
_cell.angle_beta   90.00
_cell.angle_gamma   90.00
#
_symmetry.space_group_name_H-M   'P 1'
#
loop_
_entity.id
_entity.type
_entity.pdbx_description
1 polymer ?
#
loop_
_entity_poly.entity_id
_entity_poly.type
_entity_poly.pdbx_seq_one_letter_code
_entity_poly.pdbx_strand_id
1 'polypeptide(L)'
;MMERFLRMFRLSRDLHEINALSDAELADMGVTRTEALQLVALPDEVPARVAEMARLFGLSMAELMADRRVWHEVLGRCNGCTDPGTCHRFMAREEPGASVDTATLTFCPNRATFDELAQGVRG
;
A
#
# COMPACT_ATOMS: atom_id res chain seq x y z
N MET A 1 8.91 -23.83 -4.30
CA MET A 1 8.71 -23.96 -5.78
C MET A 1 7.23 -23.88 -6.14
N MET A 2 6.35 -24.67 -5.48
CA MET A 2 4.90 -24.63 -5.67
C MET A 2 4.27 -23.25 -5.42
N GLU A 3 4.67 -22.54 -4.36
CA GLU A 3 4.14 -21.22 -4.02
C GLU A 3 4.39 -20.17 -5.12
N ARG A 4 5.57 -20.21 -5.75
CA ARG A 4 5.93 -19.30 -6.85
C ARG A 4 5.12 -19.58 -8.10
N PHE A 5 4.81 -20.85 -8.36
CA PHE A 5 3.93 -21.27 -9.45
C PHE A 5 2.49 -20.81 -9.21
N LEU A 6 1.93 -21.04 -8.02
CA LEU A 6 0.58 -20.59 -7.66
C LEU A 6 0.42 -19.06 -7.69
N ARG A 7 1.47 -18.30 -7.32
CA ARG A 7 1.49 -16.84 -7.47
C ARG A 7 1.41 -16.43 -8.94
N MET A 8 2.14 -17.11 -9.82
CA MET A 8 2.12 -16.84 -11.26
C MET A 8 0.74 -17.09 -11.88
N PHE A 9 0.05 -18.17 -11.48
CA PHE A 9 -1.31 -18.46 -11.94
C PHE A 9 -2.33 -17.40 -11.49
N ARG A 10 -2.23 -16.97 -10.23
CA ARG A 10 -3.06 -15.87 -9.72
C ARG A 10 -2.81 -14.59 -10.51
N LEU A 11 -1.55 -14.19 -10.62
CA LEU A 11 -1.15 -13.01 -11.41
C LEU A 11 -1.67 -13.10 -12.84
N SER A 12 -1.52 -14.24 -13.52
CA SER A 12 -2.00 -14.43 -14.88
C SER A 12 -3.51 -14.30 -15.02
N ARG A 13 -4.29 -14.80 -14.04
CA ARG A 13 -5.74 -14.68 -14.03
C ARG A 13 -6.16 -13.23 -13.77
N ASP A 14 -5.58 -12.60 -12.76
CA ASP A 14 -5.92 -11.23 -12.36
C ASP A 14 -5.58 -10.24 -13.51
N LEU A 15 -4.47 -10.48 -14.24
CA LEU A 15 -4.14 -9.75 -15.47
C LEU A 15 -5.17 -9.97 -16.58
N HIS A 16 -5.67 -11.19 -16.77
CA HIS A 16 -6.70 -11.48 -17.77
C HIS A 16 -8.01 -10.77 -17.42
N GLU A 17 -8.41 -10.79 -16.15
CA GLU A 17 -9.60 -10.10 -15.65
C GLU A 17 -9.49 -8.59 -15.84
N ILE A 18 -8.35 -7.96 -15.50
CA ILE A 18 -8.14 -6.51 -15.75
C ILE A 18 -8.21 -6.16 -17.23
N ASN A 19 -7.66 -7.00 -18.10
CA ASN A 19 -7.71 -6.76 -19.54
C ASN A 19 -9.11 -6.94 -20.13
N ALA A 20 -9.98 -7.70 -19.45
CA ALA A 20 -11.37 -7.88 -19.85
C ALA A 20 -12.28 -6.70 -19.43
N LEU A 21 -11.86 -5.88 -18.45
CA LEU A 21 -12.60 -4.70 -18.00
C LEU A 21 -12.40 -3.52 -18.96
N SER A 22 -13.49 -2.79 -19.20
CA SER A 22 -13.47 -1.53 -19.95
C SER A 22 -12.84 -0.38 -19.14
N ASP A 23 -12.46 0.69 -19.82
CA ASP A 23 -11.89 1.89 -19.19
C ASP A 23 -12.88 2.55 -18.22
N ALA A 24 -14.17 2.50 -18.54
CA ALA A 24 -15.23 3.02 -17.68
C ALA A 24 -15.37 2.20 -16.40
N GLU A 25 -15.35 0.87 -16.48
CA GLU A 25 -15.40 -0.01 -15.30
C GLU A 25 -14.16 0.16 -14.41
N LEU A 26 -12.98 0.36 -15.02
CA LEU A 26 -11.76 0.68 -14.27
C LEU A 26 -11.85 2.05 -13.59
N ALA A 27 -12.38 3.06 -14.30
CA ALA A 27 -12.59 4.40 -13.74
C ALA A 27 -13.60 4.41 -12.59
N ASP A 28 -14.67 3.62 -12.66
CA ASP A 28 -15.63 3.44 -11.56
C ASP A 28 -14.96 2.80 -10.32
N MET A 29 -13.92 1.99 -10.52
CA MET A 29 -13.08 1.46 -9.45
C MET A 29 -11.98 2.44 -8.98
N GLY A 30 -11.92 3.64 -9.56
CA GLY A 30 -10.96 4.69 -9.21
C GLY A 30 -9.54 4.45 -9.72
N VAL A 31 -9.36 3.65 -10.78
CA VAL A 31 -8.05 3.35 -11.35
C VAL A 31 -8.04 3.45 -12.87
N THR A 32 -6.92 3.85 -13.44
CA THR A 32 -6.61 3.61 -14.84
C THR A 32 -6.18 2.16 -15.06
N ARG A 33 -6.21 1.67 -16.30
CA ARG A 33 -5.69 0.32 -16.61
C ARG A 33 -4.23 0.17 -16.23
N THR A 34 -3.41 1.19 -16.48
CA THR A 34 -2.00 1.18 -16.12
C THR A 34 -1.81 1.02 -14.61
N GLU A 35 -2.59 1.75 -13.80
CA GLU A 35 -2.57 1.62 -12.34
C GLU A 35 -3.07 0.23 -11.91
N ALA A 36 -4.16 -0.28 -12.48
CA ALA A 36 -4.68 -1.62 -12.18
C ALA A 36 -3.62 -2.72 -12.42
N LEU A 37 -2.91 -2.65 -13.55
CA LEU A 37 -1.84 -3.59 -13.87
C LEU A 37 -0.64 -3.47 -12.90
N GLN A 38 -0.29 -2.25 -12.50
CA GLN A 38 0.76 -2.03 -11.51
C GLN A 38 0.39 -2.58 -10.14
N LEU A 39 -0.88 -2.42 -9.74
CA LEU A 39 -1.39 -2.92 -8.46
C LEU A 39 -1.38 -4.45 -8.40
N VAL A 40 -1.76 -5.12 -9.50
CA VAL A 40 -1.73 -6.60 -9.58
C VAL A 40 -0.32 -7.16 -9.55
N ALA A 41 0.67 -6.39 -10.02
CA ALA A 41 2.07 -6.77 -9.95
C ALA A 41 2.72 -6.53 -8.56
N LEU A 42 2.01 -5.92 -7.60
CA LEU A 42 2.57 -5.63 -6.29
C LEU A 42 2.90 -6.91 -5.51
N PRO A 43 4.06 -6.96 -4.83
CA PRO A 43 4.31 -7.99 -3.83
C PRO A 43 3.27 -7.94 -2.70
N ASP A 44 2.78 -9.09 -2.26
CA ASP A 44 1.77 -9.20 -1.17
C ASP A 44 2.21 -8.51 0.13
N GLU A 45 3.52 -8.35 0.34
CA GLU A 45 4.08 -7.62 1.48
C GLU A 45 3.82 -6.11 1.43
N VAL A 46 3.62 -5.51 0.26
CA VAL A 46 3.47 -4.06 0.12
C VAL A 46 2.18 -3.56 0.78
N PRO A 47 0.98 -4.12 0.50
CA PRO A 47 -0.24 -3.73 1.20
C PRO A 47 -0.15 -3.96 2.72
N ALA A 48 0.45 -5.07 3.17
CA ALA A 48 0.61 -5.37 4.59
C ALA A 48 1.54 -4.35 5.28
N ARG A 49 2.65 -3.99 4.64
CA ARG A 49 3.58 -2.96 5.12
C ARG A 49 2.94 -1.58 5.18
N VAL A 50 2.15 -1.21 4.18
CA VAL A 50 1.39 0.05 4.19
C VAL A 50 0.38 0.07 5.34
N ALA A 51 -0.35 -1.03 5.55
CA ALA A 51 -1.33 -1.14 6.64
C ALA A 51 -0.67 -0.93 8.01
N GLU A 52 0.45 -1.60 8.25
CA GLU A 52 1.15 -1.48 9.53
C GLU A 52 1.74 -0.08 9.73
N MET A 53 2.32 0.52 8.68
CA MET A 53 2.80 1.89 8.77
C MET A 53 1.65 2.86 9.07
N ALA A 54 0.52 2.77 8.36
CA ALA A 54 -0.64 3.64 8.60
C ALA A 54 -1.15 3.55 10.05
N ARG A 55 -1.17 2.35 10.62
CA ARG A 55 -1.53 2.12 12.03
C ARG A 55 -0.67 2.90 13.01
N LEU A 56 0.63 3.06 12.73
CA LEU A 56 1.54 3.83 13.58
C LEU A 56 1.23 5.33 13.57
N PHE A 57 0.62 5.84 12.51
CA PHE A 57 0.10 7.22 12.44
C PHE A 57 -1.31 7.35 13.05
N GLY A 58 -1.87 6.25 13.56
CA GLY A 58 -3.21 6.19 14.14
C GLY A 58 -4.32 6.09 13.11
N LEU A 59 -4.01 5.64 11.88
CA LEU A 59 -4.99 5.42 10.82
C LEU A 59 -5.46 3.96 10.80
N SER A 60 -6.76 3.78 10.63
CA SER A 60 -7.38 2.51 10.27
C SER A 60 -7.32 2.26 8.77
N MET A 61 -7.52 1.00 8.37
CA MET A 61 -7.61 0.65 6.95
C MET A 61 -8.81 1.31 6.26
N ALA A 62 -9.93 1.49 6.97
CA ALA A 62 -11.10 2.17 6.45
C ALA A 62 -10.82 3.64 6.11
N GLU A 63 -10.10 4.36 6.98
CA GLU A 63 -9.71 5.75 6.74
C GLU A 63 -8.71 5.86 5.58
N LEU A 64 -7.74 4.94 5.51
CA LEU A 64 -6.76 4.92 4.42
C LEU A 64 -7.41 4.61 3.05
N MET A 65 -8.44 3.78 3.03
CA MET A 65 -9.16 3.39 1.81
C MET A 65 -10.36 4.29 1.48
N ALA A 66 -10.65 5.29 2.30
CA ALA A 66 -11.77 6.21 2.06
C ALA A 66 -11.61 6.99 0.74
N ASP A 67 -10.37 7.35 0.39
CA ASP A 67 -9.99 7.82 -0.95
C ASP A 67 -9.14 6.74 -1.65
N ARG A 68 -9.73 6.06 -2.63
CA ARG A 68 -9.05 4.99 -3.39
C ARG A 68 -7.84 5.49 -4.16
N ARG A 69 -7.86 6.74 -4.65
CA ARG A 69 -6.70 7.33 -5.34
C ARG A 69 -5.53 7.46 -4.37
N VAL A 70 -5.78 7.97 -3.16
CA VAL A 70 -4.74 8.09 -2.12
C VAL A 70 -4.18 6.71 -1.75
N TRP A 71 -5.04 5.70 -1.59
CA TRP A 71 -4.60 4.32 -1.36
C TRP A 71 -3.63 3.81 -2.44
N HIS A 72 -3.97 4.01 -3.71
CA HIS A 72 -3.13 3.59 -4.84
C HIS A 72 -1.80 4.35 -4.90
N GLU A 73 -1.82 5.67 -4.67
CA GLU A 73 -0.60 6.48 -4.58
C GLU A 73 0.34 6.04 -3.46
N VAL A 74 -0.21 5.68 -2.29
CA VAL A 74 0.55 5.19 -1.14
C VAL A 74 1.18 3.83 -1.45
N LEU A 75 0.43 2.90 -2.07
CA LEU A 75 0.96 1.61 -2.50
C LEU A 75 2.10 1.76 -3.50
N GLY A 76 1.91 2.60 -4.53
CA GLY A 76 2.91 2.85 -5.57
C GLY A 76 4.22 3.39 -4.99
N ARG A 77 4.13 4.41 -4.12
CA ARG A 77 5.30 4.97 -3.42
C ARG A 77 5.96 3.97 -2.47
N CYS A 78 5.19 3.14 -1.77
CA CYS A 78 5.73 2.11 -0.89
C CYS A 78 6.48 1.02 -1.66
N ASN A 79 5.97 0.63 -2.83
CA ASN A 79 6.60 -0.34 -3.71
C ASN A 79 7.87 0.21 -4.36
N GLY A 80 7.86 1.48 -4.76
CA GLY A 80 9.02 2.18 -5.35
C GLY A 80 10.05 2.68 -4.35
N CYS A 81 9.91 2.38 -3.05
CA CYS A 81 10.83 2.84 -2.01
C CYS A 81 12.25 2.31 -2.26
N THR A 82 13.24 3.18 -2.18
CA THR A 82 14.65 2.84 -2.43
C THR A 82 15.33 2.14 -1.24
N ASP A 83 14.72 2.16 -0.06
CA ASP A 83 15.26 1.52 1.15
C ASP A 83 14.17 0.75 1.95
N PRO A 84 13.66 -0.36 1.41
CA PRO A 84 12.74 -1.22 2.14
C PRO A 84 13.41 -1.89 3.36
N GLY A 85 14.74 -2.02 3.36
CA GLY A 85 15.50 -2.65 4.44
C GLY A 85 15.41 -1.88 5.75
N THR A 86 15.47 -0.54 5.71
CA THR A 86 15.23 0.30 6.91
C THR A 86 13.81 0.12 7.45
N CYS A 87 12.81 0.07 6.57
CA CYS A 87 11.43 -0.17 6.99
C CYS A 87 11.27 -1.54 7.65
N HIS A 88 11.87 -2.60 7.09
CA HIS A 88 11.83 -3.93 7.69
C HIS A 88 12.51 -3.99 9.06
N ARG A 89 13.69 -3.38 9.23
CA ARG A 89 14.35 -3.29 10.55
C ARG A 89 13.50 -2.54 11.56
N PHE A 90 12.89 -1.43 11.15
CA PHE A 90 12.00 -0.65 12.00
C PHE A 90 10.75 -1.45 12.43
N MET A 91 10.15 -2.22 11.51
CA MET A 91 9.01 -3.08 11.84
C MET A 91 9.39 -4.27 12.73
N ALA A 92 10.63 -4.77 12.60
CA ALA A 92 11.17 -5.86 13.41
C ALA A 92 11.69 -5.43 14.80
N ARG A 93 11.40 -4.20 15.25
CA ARG A 93 11.77 -3.71 16.59
C ARG A 93 11.17 -4.57 17.70
N GLU A 94 11.80 -4.58 18.87
CA GLU A 94 11.45 -5.45 20.00
C GLU A 94 9.99 -5.29 20.49
N GLU A 95 9.41 -4.10 20.35
CA GLU A 95 8.02 -3.81 20.70
C GLU A 95 7.20 -3.31 19.48
N PRO A 96 6.69 -4.22 18.62
CA PRO A 96 5.91 -3.86 17.42
C PRO A 96 4.61 -3.09 17.69
N GLY A 97 4.14 -3.05 18.93
CA GLY A 97 2.91 -2.34 19.34
C GLY A 97 3.13 -0.99 20.03
N ALA A 98 4.36 -0.66 20.44
CA ALA A 98 4.64 0.57 21.16
C ALA A 98 4.35 1.80 20.29
N SER A 99 3.89 2.88 20.93
CA SER A 99 3.76 4.18 20.27
C SER A 99 5.12 4.60 19.73
N VAL A 100 5.16 4.99 18.47
CA VAL A 100 6.36 5.51 17.83
C VAL A 100 6.20 6.99 17.60
N ASP A 101 7.26 7.77 17.83
CA ASP A 101 7.32 9.14 17.33
C ASP A 101 7.41 9.13 15.80
N THR A 102 6.27 9.30 15.14
CA THR A 102 6.16 9.25 13.68
C THR A 102 6.94 10.37 12.98
N ALA A 103 7.32 11.44 13.69
CA ALA A 103 8.19 12.48 13.16
C ALA A 103 9.60 11.95 12.81
N THR A 104 10.04 10.88 13.48
CA THR A 104 11.34 10.23 13.24
C THR A 104 11.36 9.31 12.02
N LEU A 105 10.20 9.00 11.43
CA LEU A 105 10.06 8.08 10.29
C LEU A 105 10.38 8.75 8.95
N THR A 106 11.47 9.52 8.90
CA THR A 106 11.90 10.32 7.75
C THR A 106 12.29 9.46 6.53
N PHE A 107 12.55 8.17 6.73
CA PHE A 107 12.83 7.21 5.66
C PHE A 107 11.57 6.82 4.85
N CYS A 108 10.36 7.00 5.40
CA CYS A 108 9.13 6.56 4.75
C CYS A 108 8.64 7.58 3.71
N PRO A 109 8.55 7.24 2.42
CA PRO A 109 8.07 8.16 1.38
C PRO A 109 6.59 8.53 1.51
N ASN A 110 5.83 7.77 2.30
CA ASN A 110 4.41 8.01 2.56
C ASN A 110 4.14 8.79 3.85
N ARG A 111 5.20 9.16 4.61
CA ARG A 111 5.05 9.84 5.89
C ARG A 111 4.12 11.07 5.81
N ALA A 112 4.38 11.98 4.88
CA ALA A 112 3.60 13.20 4.73
C ALA A 112 2.12 12.91 4.48
N THR A 113 1.80 11.94 3.62
CA THR A 113 0.42 11.54 3.34
C THR A 113 -0.25 10.91 4.55
N PHE A 114 0.46 10.10 5.33
CA PHE A 114 -0.11 9.57 6.57
C PHE A 114 -0.35 10.66 7.62
N ASP A 115 0.57 11.62 7.75
CA ASP A 115 0.40 12.78 8.64
C ASP A 115 -0.83 13.62 8.24
N GLU A 116 -0.99 13.92 6.95
CA GLU A 116 -2.15 14.67 6.42
C GLU A 116 -3.47 13.96 6.69
N LEU A 117 -3.55 12.66 6.38
CA LEU A 117 -4.74 11.85 6.65
C LEU A 117 -5.07 11.79 8.14
N ALA A 118 -4.05 11.59 8.99
CA ALA A 118 -4.25 11.50 10.43
C ALA A 118 -4.72 12.82 11.05
N GLN A 119 -4.30 13.96 10.49
CA GLN A 119 -4.80 15.28 10.89
C GLN A 119 -6.25 15.47 10.45
N GLY A 120 -6.62 15.07 9.24
CA GLY A 120 -7.98 15.17 8.71
C GLY A 120 -9.02 14.33 9.47
N VAL A 121 -8.61 13.21 10.08
CA VAL A 121 -9.47 12.37 10.93
C VAL A 121 -9.70 12.98 12.31
N ARG A 122 -8.74 13.75 12.82
CA ARG A 122 -8.77 14.32 14.19
C ARG A 122 -9.42 15.70 14.27
N GLY A 123 -9.60 16.38 13.14
CA GLY A 123 -10.28 17.68 13.03
C GLY A 123 -11.78 17.51 12.82
#